data_AF-A0A6C0HQA9-F1
#
_entry.id   AF-A0A6C0HQA9-F1
#
_cell.length_a   1.000
_cell.length_b   1.000
_cell.length_c   1.000
_cell.angle_alpha   90.00
_cell.angle_beta   90.00
_cell.angle_gamma   90.00
#
_symmetry.space_group_name_H-M   'P 1'
#
loop_
_entity.id
_entity.type
_entity.pdbx_description
1 polymer ?
#
loop_
_entity_poly.entity_id
_entity_poly.type
_entity_poly.pdbx_seq_one_letter_code
_entity_poly.pdbx_strand_id
1 'polypeptide(L)'
;MSRIVDRRLQRFEQEHNSNLKEHFGIIDTPHRSLNFDVALNDGIIFTICFKENIPMVNIKCLPMDIICKIASYLNCSLTIKTKIIYPAAYPFEPPQWSLVCVKHNIESRINLKEYYEYLVETHNNKYRLDWSPAIHIDIDILDFISKINHFDYLIECR
;
A
#
# COMPACT_ATOMS: atom_id res chain seq x y z
N MET A 1 0.63 -1.95 -24.65
CA MET A 1 1.61 -2.48 -23.68
C MET A 1 2.52 -3.49 -24.37
N SER A 2 3.82 -3.52 -24.03
CA SER A 2 4.79 -4.48 -24.58
C SER A 2 4.48 -5.89 -24.07
N ARG A 3 4.45 -6.90 -24.96
CA ARG A 3 4.19 -8.33 -24.63
C ARG A 3 5.09 -8.88 -23.50
N ILE A 4 6.24 -8.24 -23.24
CA ILE A 4 7.19 -8.63 -22.19
C ILE A 4 6.71 -8.17 -20.80
N VAL A 5 6.12 -6.98 -20.71
CA VAL A 5 5.58 -6.42 -19.48
C VAL A 5 4.41 -7.28 -19.02
N ASP A 6 3.49 -7.60 -19.92
CA ASP A 6 2.31 -8.44 -19.62
C ASP A 6 2.69 -9.82 -19.09
N ARG A 7 3.73 -10.48 -19.63
CA ARG A 7 4.19 -11.79 -19.12
C ARG A 7 4.85 -11.71 -17.75
N ARG A 8 5.64 -10.67 -17.47
CA ARG A 8 6.28 -10.48 -16.16
C ARG A 8 5.24 -10.13 -15.08
N LEU A 9 4.23 -9.36 -15.45
CA LEU A 9 3.07 -9.04 -14.60
C LEU A 9 2.19 -10.26 -14.32
N GLN A 10 1.85 -11.03 -15.36
CA GLN A 10 1.09 -12.27 -15.19
C GLN A 10 1.84 -13.26 -14.30
N ARG A 11 3.18 -13.30 -14.39
CA ARG A 11 4.00 -14.09 -13.49
C ARG A 11 3.92 -13.59 -12.05
N PHE A 12 4.01 -12.28 -11.83
CA PHE A 12 3.80 -11.70 -10.51
C PHE A 12 2.40 -11.98 -9.96
N GLU A 13 1.34 -11.85 -10.76
CA GLU A 13 -0.02 -12.21 -10.37
C GLU A 13 -0.17 -13.72 -10.11
N GLN A 14 0.56 -14.59 -10.81
CA GLN A 14 0.52 -16.04 -10.58
C GLN A 14 1.33 -16.46 -9.34
N GLU A 15 2.44 -15.79 -9.05
CA GLU A 15 3.34 -16.12 -7.95
C GLU A 15 2.94 -15.44 -6.63
N HIS A 16 2.34 -14.23 -6.68
CA HIS A 16 2.19 -13.37 -5.50
C HIS A 16 0.77 -12.89 -5.19
N ASN A 17 -0.22 -13.10 -6.05
CA ASN A 17 -1.62 -12.69 -5.80
C ASN A 17 -2.28 -13.46 -4.63
N SER A 18 -1.62 -14.51 -4.11
CA SER A 18 -1.99 -15.19 -2.87
C SER A 18 -0.96 -15.03 -1.73
N ASN A 19 0.20 -14.40 -1.97
CA ASN A 19 1.34 -14.51 -1.06
C ASN A 19 1.99 -13.17 -0.64
N LEU A 20 1.57 -11.98 -1.13
CA LEU A 20 2.16 -10.73 -0.62
C LEU A 20 1.89 -10.54 0.89
N LYS A 21 0.67 -10.83 1.33
CA LYS A 21 0.33 -10.79 2.77
C LYS A 21 1.19 -11.78 3.56
N GLU A 22 1.28 -13.03 3.10
CA GLU A 22 2.09 -14.08 3.73
C GLU A 22 3.58 -13.72 3.75
N HIS A 23 4.12 -13.19 2.64
CA HIS A 23 5.51 -12.79 2.49
C HIS A 23 5.91 -11.68 3.47
N PHE A 24 5.04 -10.69 3.68
CA PHE A 24 5.26 -9.66 4.68
C PHE A 24 4.81 -10.07 6.10
N GLY A 25 4.41 -11.33 6.30
CA GLY A 25 3.97 -11.85 7.60
C GLY A 25 2.68 -11.18 8.12
N ILE A 26 1.86 -10.65 7.22
CA ILE A 26 0.68 -9.86 7.55
C ILE A 26 -0.50 -10.80 7.74
N ILE A 27 -0.77 -11.12 9.00
CA ILE A 27 -1.91 -11.92 9.42
C ILE A 27 -3.10 -10.96 9.60
N ASP A 28 -4.13 -11.13 8.78
CA ASP A 28 -5.40 -10.44 9.02
C ASP A 28 -5.94 -10.90 10.38
N THR A 29 -6.24 -9.95 11.25
CA THR A 29 -6.92 -10.18 12.52
C THR A 29 -8.32 -9.56 12.44
N PRO A 30 -9.26 -9.93 13.33
CA PRO A 30 -10.57 -9.26 13.39
C PRO A 30 -10.47 -7.73 13.55
N HIS A 31 -9.33 -7.26 14.06
CA HIS A 31 -9.05 -5.87 14.38
C HIS A 31 -8.08 -5.21 13.40
N ARG A 32 -7.46 -5.94 12.48
CA ARG A 32 -6.48 -5.39 11.54
C ARG A 32 -6.53 -6.13 10.21
N SER A 33 -6.76 -5.41 9.12
CA SER A 33 -6.67 -5.99 7.78
C SER A 33 -5.79 -5.14 6.88
N LEU A 34 -4.93 -5.79 6.09
CA LEU A 34 -4.20 -5.15 5.00
C LEU A 34 -4.55 -5.82 3.69
N ASN A 35 -5.11 -5.08 2.73
CA ASN A 35 -5.41 -5.61 1.41
C ASN A 35 -4.54 -4.95 0.35
N PHE A 36 -4.06 -5.77 -0.59
CA PHE A 36 -3.34 -5.36 -1.78
C PHE A 36 -4.22 -5.65 -2.99
N ASP A 37 -4.65 -4.61 -3.71
CA ASP A 37 -5.35 -4.78 -4.98
C ASP A 37 -4.47 -4.27 -6.12
N VAL A 38 -4.42 -5.06 -7.20
CA VAL A 38 -3.68 -4.75 -8.42
C VAL A 38 -4.66 -4.54 -9.56
N ALA A 39 -4.57 -3.40 -10.25
CA ALA A 39 -5.38 -3.12 -11.43
C ALA A 39 -4.50 -2.70 -12.62
N LEU A 40 -4.82 -3.22 -13.80
CA LEU A 40 -4.17 -2.89 -15.06
C LEU A 40 -4.92 -1.75 -15.74
N ASN A 41 -4.39 -0.52 -15.65
CA ASN A 41 -4.99 0.65 -16.31
C ASN A 41 -3.90 1.66 -16.71
N ASP A 42 -3.41 1.56 -17.95
CA ASP A 42 -2.27 2.32 -18.47
C ASP A 42 -1.04 2.26 -17.55
N GLY A 43 -0.83 1.11 -16.90
CA GLY A 43 0.16 0.89 -15.84
C GLY A 43 -0.37 -0.08 -14.78
N ILE A 44 0.43 -0.33 -13.74
CA ILE A 44 0.00 -1.12 -12.59
C ILE A 44 -0.46 -0.17 -11.49
N ILE A 45 -1.69 -0.33 -11.01
CA ILE A 45 -2.17 0.39 -9.83
C ILE A 45 -2.10 -0.55 -8.64
N PHE A 46 -1.33 -0.17 -7.62
CA PHE A 46 -1.31 -0.82 -6.32
C PHE A 46 -2.19 -0.04 -5.35
N THR A 47 -3.18 -0.72 -4.77
CA THR A 47 -3.98 -0.17 -3.67
C THR A 47 -3.65 -0.92 -2.40
N ILE A 48 -3.29 -0.19 -1.36
CA ILE A 48 -2.99 -0.71 -0.04
C ILE A 48 -4.01 -0.15 0.92
N CYS A 49 -4.85 -1.02 1.47
CA CYS A 49 -5.88 -0.65 2.42
C CYS A 49 -5.57 -1.23 3.79
N PHE A 50 -5.16 -0.37 4.72
CA PHE A 50 -5.02 -0.67 6.12
C PHE A 50 -6.28 -0.25 6.87
N LYS A 51 -6.79 -1.13 7.73
CA LYS A 51 -7.89 -0.83 8.66
C LYS A 51 -7.54 -1.41 10.02
N GLU A 52 -7.76 -0.61 11.06
CA GLU A 52 -7.66 -1.01 12.45
C GLU A 52 -8.98 -0.70 13.17
N ASN A 53 -9.62 -1.75 13.70
CA ASN A 53 -10.86 -1.64 14.45
C ASN A 53 -10.55 -1.63 15.94
N ILE A 54 -10.81 -0.51 16.59
CA ILE A 54 -10.65 -0.39 18.05
C ILE A 54 -11.76 -1.23 18.72
N PRO A 55 -11.43 -2.13 19.66
CA PRO A 55 -12.43 -2.95 20.34
C PRO A 55 -13.46 -2.06 21.06
N MET A 56 -14.74 -2.41 20.94
CA MET A 56 -15.81 -1.64 21.60
C MET A 56 -15.59 -1.59 23.11
N VAL A 57 -15.42 -0.39 23.64
CA VAL A 57 -15.47 -0.15 25.08
C VAL A 57 -16.93 -0.06 25.46
N ASN A 58 -17.41 -1.00 26.29
CA ASN A 58 -18.76 -0.93 26.83
C ASN A 58 -18.83 0.20 27.87
N ILE A 59 -19.22 1.39 27.41
CA ILE A 59 -19.44 2.55 28.27
C ILE A 59 -20.76 2.32 29.00
N LYS A 60 -20.68 1.98 30.29
CA LYS A 60 -21.87 1.86 31.15
C LYS A 60 -22.71 3.14 31.01
N CYS A 61 -24.01 2.95 30.83
CA CYS A 61 -25.04 4.00 30.71
C CYS A 61 -25.27 4.61 29.31
N LEU A 62 -24.67 4.08 28.24
CA LEU A 62 -25.05 4.47 26.87
C LEU A 62 -25.89 3.37 26.17
N PRO A 63 -26.93 3.74 25.40
CA PRO A 63 -27.63 2.80 24.53
C PRO A 63 -26.67 2.20 23.49
N MET A 64 -26.87 0.93 23.15
CA MET A 64 -25.99 0.20 22.23
C MET A 64 -25.81 0.93 20.89
N ASP A 65 -26.86 1.55 20.36
CA ASP A 65 -26.82 2.29 19.09
C ASP A 65 -25.85 3.48 19.15
N ILE A 66 -25.77 4.17 20.30
CA ILE A 66 -24.83 5.26 20.52
C ILE A 66 -23.40 4.72 20.64
N ILE A 67 -23.21 3.60 21.33
CA ILE A 67 -21.90 2.95 21.45
C ILE A 67 -21.40 2.49 20.07
N CYS A 68 -22.26 1.88 19.25
CA CYS A 68 -21.95 1.51 17.86
C CYS A 68 -21.57 2.72 17.02
N LYS A 69 -22.30 3.83 17.18
CA LYS A 69 -22.01 5.08 16.45
C LYS A 69 -20.67 5.68 16.89
N ILE A 70 -20.38 5.73 18.18
CA ILE A 70 -19.08 6.18 18.71
C ILE A 70 -17.95 5.27 18.19
N ALA A 71 -18.12 3.95 18.29
CA ALA A 71 -17.14 2.98 17.80
C ALA A 71 -16.83 3.14 16.32
N SER A 72 -17.81 3.53 15.49
CA SER A 72 -17.57 3.79 14.07
C SER A 72 -16.62 4.97 13.79
N TYR A 73 -16.53 5.95 14.70
CA TYR A 73 -15.58 7.07 14.61
C TYR A 73 -14.19 6.73 15.16
N LEU A 74 -14.10 5.67 15.98
CA LEU A 74 -12.84 5.21 16.57
C LEU A 74 -12.03 4.33 15.61
N ASN A 75 -12.62 3.82 14.53
CA ASN A 75 -11.91 2.98 13.57
C ASN A 75 -10.89 3.81 12.78
N CYS A 76 -9.65 3.35 12.75
CA CYS A 76 -8.56 4.00 12.01
C CYS A 76 -8.38 3.30 10.66
N SER A 77 -8.32 4.07 9.57
CA SER A 77 -8.18 3.55 8.21
C SER A 77 -7.24 4.40 7.37
N LEU A 78 -6.45 3.73 6.55
CA LEU A 78 -5.50 4.33 5.63
C LEU A 78 -5.56 3.57 4.32
N THR A 79 -5.81 4.28 3.23
CA THR A 79 -5.78 3.75 1.88
C THR A 79 -4.77 4.53 1.07
N ILE A 80 -3.76 3.84 0.57
CA ILE A 80 -2.71 4.39 -0.29
C ILE A 80 -2.88 3.77 -1.66
N LYS A 81 -2.90 4.60 -2.69
CA LYS A 81 -2.89 4.15 -4.08
C LYS A 81 -1.66 4.67 -4.77
N THR A 82 -0.88 3.78 -5.36
CA THR A 82 0.27 4.11 -6.19
C THR A 82 0.10 3.54 -7.59
N LYS A 83 0.77 4.15 -8.56
CA LYS A 83 0.77 3.71 -9.96
C LYS A 83 2.19 3.55 -10.44
N ILE A 84 2.46 2.42 -11.08
CA ILE A 84 3.69 2.13 -11.82
C ILE A 84 3.46 2.39 -13.30
N ILE A 85 4.32 3.20 -13.89
CA ILE A 85 4.33 3.52 -15.32
C ILE A 85 5.61 2.96 -15.93
N TYR A 86 5.46 2.21 -17.02
CA TYR A 86 6.60 1.68 -17.76
C TYR A 86 7.02 2.65 -18.87
N PRO A 87 8.31 3.06 -18.91
CA PRO A 87 8.81 3.85 -20.03
C PRO A 87 8.87 3.01 -21.31
N ALA A 88 8.92 3.69 -22.45
CA ALA A 88 9.03 3.03 -23.76
C ALA A 88 10.33 2.21 -23.89
N ALA A 89 11.40 2.64 -23.23
CA ALA A 89 12.70 1.98 -23.23
C ALA A 89 12.83 0.86 -22.17
N TYR A 90 11.76 0.49 -21.46
CA TYR A 90 11.79 -0.63 -20.53
C TYR A 90 12.22 -1.93 -21.24
N PRO A 91 13.14 -2.74 -20.67
CA PRO A 91 13.66 -2.71 -19.31
C PRO A 91 14.97 -1.93 -19.11
N PHE A 92 15.44 -1.18 -20.11
CA PHE A 92 16.68 -0.40 -20.02
C PHE A 92 16.52 0.87 -19.18
N GLU A 93 15.30 1.40 -19.11
CA GLU A 93 14.92 2.45 -18.15
C GLU A 93 14.04 1.86 -17.04
N PRO A 94 14.20 2.33 -15.79
CA PRO A 94 13.39 1.87 -14.67
C PRO A 94 11.92 2.25 -14.82
N PRO A 95 11.01 1.43 -14.27
CA PRO A 95 9.63 1.86 -14.09
C PRO A 95 9.56 3.07 -13.15
N GLN A 96 8.56 3.93 -13.35
CA GLN A 96 8.33 5.09 -12.50
C GLN A 96 7.12 4.88 -11.61
N TRP A 97 7.32 5.07 -10.32
CA TRP A 97 6.26 5.07 -9.32
C TRP A 97 5.68 6.48 -9.17
N SER A 98 4.36 6.55 -8.96
CA SER A 98 3.66 7.80 -8.65
C SER A 98 2.60 7.54 -7.59
N LEU A 99 2.38 8.53 -6.73
CA LEU A 99 1.29 8.49 -5.76
C LEU A 99 -0.01 8.97 -6.43
N VAL A 100 -1.05 8.15 -6.40
CA VAL A 100 -2.36 8.48 -6.97
C VAL A 100 -3.24 9.13 -5.91
N CYS A 101 -3.37 8.51 -4.74
CA CYS A 101 -4.10 9.10 -3.63
C CYS A 101 -3.71 8.51 -2.28
N VAL A 102 -3.87 9.30 -1.24
CA VAL A 102 -3.88 8.85 0.16
C VAL A 102 -5.21 9.28 0.76
N LYS A 103 -5.97 8.33 1.29
CA LYS A 103 -7.21 8.58 2.01
C LYS A 103 -7.08 8.01 3.40
N HIS A 104 -7.29 8.82 4.42
CA HIS A 104 -7.22 8.38 5.80
C HIS A 104 -8.23 9.13 6.66
N ASN A 105 -8.58 8.52 7.79
CA ASN A 105 -9.27 9.16 8.90
C ASN A 105 -8.44 9.11 10.20
N ILE A 106 -7.12 8.88 10.06
CA ILE A 106 -6.16 8.90 11.15
C ILE A 106 -5.76 10.34 11.44
N GLU A 107 -5.76 10.72 12.71
CA GLU A 107 -5.11 11.93 13.19
C GLU A 107 -3.60 11.68 13.25
N SER A 108 -2.85 12.40 12.41
CA SER A 108 -1.40 12.23 12.28
C SER A 108 -0.71 13.57 12.47
N ARG A 109 0.42 13.56 13.18
CA ARG A 109 1.27 14.75 13.36
C ARG A 109 1.98 15.18 12.07
N ILE A 110 2.06 14.27 11.10
CA ILE A 110 2.67 14.51 9.80
C ILE A 110 1.62 14.50 8.70
N ASN A 111 1.87 15.27 7.63
CA ASN A 111 1.07 15.19 6.42
C ASN A 111 1.36 13.86 5.72
N LEU A 112 0.44 12.90 5.84
CA LEU A 112 0.61 11.56 5.27
C LEU A 112 0.77 11.60 3.75
N LYS A 113 0.14 12.55 3.06
CA LYS A 113 0.28 12.68 1.60
C LYS A 113 1.73 13.03 1.25
N GLU A 114 2.28 14.10 1.84
CA GLU A 114 3.67 14.52 1.60
C GLU A 114 4.67 13.43 1.99
N TYR A 115 4.41 12.73 3.09
CA TYR A 115 5.24 11.60 3.53
C TYR A 115 5.30 10.48 2.48
N TYR A 116 4.16 10.05 1.93
CA TYR A 116 4.14 9.01 0.90
C TYR A 116 4.65 9.50 -0.46
N GLU A 117 4.48 10.78 -0.79
CA GLU A 117 5.11 11.39 -1.97
C GLU A 117 6.64 11.32 -1.85
N TYR A 118 7.19 11.65 -0.69
CA TYR A 118 8.61 11.55 -0.40
C TYR A 118 9.14 10.11 -0.53
N LEU A 119 8.39 9.11 -0.03
CA LEU A 119 8.78 7.69 -0.17
C LEU A 119 8.82 7.25 -1.64
N VAL A 120 7.82 7.66 -2.43
CA VAL A 120 7.79 7.39 -3.88
C VAL A 120 8.97 8.05 -4.59
N GLU A 121 9.25 9.32 -4.30
CA GLU A 121 10.37 10.04 -4.90
C GLU A 121 11.71 9.39 -4.54
N THR A 122 11.91 9.04 -3.27
CA THR A 122 13.12 8.36 -2.79
C THR A 122 13.31 7.01 -3.47
N HIS A 123 12.22 6.27 -3.66
CA HIS A 123 12.24 4.98 -4.38
C HIS A 123 12.64 5.14 -5.85
N ASN A 124 12.03 6.10 -6.55
CA ASN A 124 12.37 6.40 -7.93
C ASN A 124 13.83 6.86 -8.06
N ASN A 125 14.32 7.70 -7.14
CA ASN A 125 15.69 8.21 -7.15
C ASN A 125 16.72 7.09 -6.93
N LYS A 126 16.43 6.12 -6.06
CA LYS A 126 17.26 4.92 -5.87
C LYS A 126 17.42 4.17 -7.19
N TYR A 127 16.31 3.80 -7.83
CA TYR A 127 16.35 3.02 -9.07
C TYR A 127 16.81 3.82 -10.28
N ARG A 128 16.82 5.16 -10.23
CA ARG A 128 17.48 5.95 -11.27
C ARG A 128 18.98 5.65 -11.39
N LEU A 129 19.63 5.28 -10.28
CA LEU A 129 21.06 4.97 -10.24
C LEU A 129 21.31 3.47 -10.29
N ASP A 130 20.50 2.69 -9.57
CA ASP A 130 20.76 1.27 -9.32
C ASP A 130 20.03 0.34 -10.30
N TRP A 131 19.15 0.86 -11.16
CA TRP A 131 18.38 0.03 -12.06
C TRP A 131 19.25 -0.65 -13.11
N SER A 132 18.96 -1.93 -13.33
CA SER A 132 19.51 -2.72 -14.40
C SER A 132 18.39 -3.56 -15.02
N PRO A 133 18.43 -3.84 -16.34
CA PRO A 133 17.51 -4.76 -16.99
C PRO A 133 17.41 -6.16 -16.35
N ALA A 134 18.44 -6.53 -15.58
CA ALA A 134 18.50 -7.79 -14.82
C ALA A 134 17.64 -7.76 -13.54
N ILE A 135 17.26 -6.57 -13.05
CA ILE A 135 16.35 -6.43 -11.92
C ILE A 135 14.94 -6.74 -12.40
N HIS A 136 14.32 -7.71 -11.75
CA HIS A 136 12.95 -8.09 -12.03
C HIS A 136 11.96 -7.17 -11.30
N ILE A 137 10.77 -7.02 -11.87
CA ILE A 137 9.75 -6.08 -11.39
C ILE A 137 9.15 -6.49 -10.03
N ASP A 138 9.08 -7.78 -9.76
CA ASP A 138 8.73 -8.35 -8.46
C ASP A 138 9.64 -7.82 -7.35
N ILE A 139 10.95 -7.77 -7.57
CA ILE A 139 11.94 -7.24 -6.62
C ILE A 139 11.68 -5.74 -6.37
N ASP A 140 11.43 -4.96 -7.43
CA ASP A 140 11.11 -3.54 -7.32
C ASP A 140 9.83 -3.30 -6.49
N ILE A 141 8.78 -4.06 -6.78
CA ILE A 141 7.51 -4.01 -6.04
C ILE A 141 7.71 -4.38 -4.57
N LEU A 142 8.46 -5.46 -4.29
CA LEU A 142 8.74 -5.89 -2.92
C LEU A 142 9.58 -4.85 -2.16
N ASP A 143 10.60 -4.25 -2.79
CA ASP A 143 11.39 -3.18 -2.19
C ASP A 143 10.51 -1.96 -1.87
N PHE A 144 9.60 -1.57 -2.76
CA PHE A 144 8.68 -0.47 -2.48
C PHE A 144 7.71 -0.79 -1.34
N ILE A 145 7.08 -1.96 -1.36
CA ILE A 145 6.12 -2.37 -0.31
C ILE A 145 6.80 -2.44 1.06
N SER A 146 8.05 -2.89 1.12
CA SER A 146 8.81 -2.96 2.37
C SER A 146 8.98 -1.57 3.04
N LYS A 147 9.08 -0.49 2.25
CA LYS A 147 9.29 0.88 2.74
C LYS A 147 8.01 1.59 3.18
N ILE A 148 6.87 1.19 2.62
CA ILE A 148 5.57 1.78 2.96
C ILE A 148 4.86 1.03 4.09
N ASN A 149 5.32 -0.18 4.43
CA ASN A 149 4.74 -1.02 5.47
C ASN A 149 5.16 -0.61 6.90
N HIS A 150 4.92 0.67 7.25
CA HIS A 150 5.20 1.23 8.58
C HIS A 150 3.93 1.76 9.27
N PHE A 151 2.78 1.15 8.96
CA PHE A 151 1.46 1.60 9.41
C PHE A 151 1.34 1.68 10.94
N ASP A 152 1.95 0.74 11.66
CA ASP A 152 1.93 0.70 13.13
C ASP A 152 2.63 1.90 13.78
N TYR A 153 3.59 2.52 13.09
CA TYR A 153 4.27 3.73 13.57
C TYR A 153 3.48 5.00 13.26
N LEU A 154 2.71 5.00 12.18
CA LEU A 154 1.93 6.15 11.73
C LEU A 154 0.62 6.31 12.54
N ILE A 155 0.19 5.26 13.21
CA ILE A 155 -1.06 5.21 13.93
C ILE A 155 -0.76 5.33 15.43
N GLU A 156 -0.72 6.58 15.92
CA GLU A 156 -0.84 6.88 17.35
C GLU A 156 -2.33 6.88 17.79
N CYS A 157 -3.17 5.97 17.27
CA CYS A 157 -4.54 5.79 17.77
C CYS A 157 -4.47 5.05 19.14
N ARG A 158 -4.00 5.72 20.19
CA ARG A 158 -4.01 5.23 21.58
C ARG A 158 -4.61 6.24 22.54
#